data_AF-A0A1G9A4T9-F1
#
_entry.id   AF-A0A1G9A4T9-F1
#
_cell.length_a   1.000
_cell.length_b   1.000
_cell.length_c   1.000
_cell.angle_alpha   90.00
_cell.angle_beta   90.00
_cell.angle_gamma   90.00
#
_symmetry.space_group_name_H-M   'P 1'
#
loop_
_entity.id
_entity.type
_entity.pdbx_description
1 polymer ?
#
loop_
_entity_poly.entity_id
_entity_poly.type
_entity_poly.pdbx_seq_one_letter_code
_entity_poly.pdbx_strand_id
1 'polypeptide(L)'
;MPFNLAILRSDKTDEIMEMYDDQEEWWVGGHSLGGTSASIYASDEHDKINGLFFLASYPNDGSDLSGLELPILSITGTQDEIINRESYESASSNLPLATELYQIEGRDHSNFGYYGFQNGDGKSLISREEQHEEVTERLDDFIRSRQ
;
A
#
# COMPACT_ATOMS: atom_id res chain seq x y z
N MET A 1 -3.08 -18.00 -4.22
CA MET A 1 -1.76 -17.35 -4.29
C MET A 1 -0.66 -18.36 -4.61
N PRO A 2 -0.28 -18.55 -5.89
CA PRO A 2 0.92 -19.29 -6.27
C PRO A 2 2.15 -18.68 -5.58
N PHE A 3 2.99 -19.50 -4.96
CA PHE A 3 4.21 -19.06 -4.26
C PHE A 3 3.99 -17.99 -3.18
N ASN A 4 2.76 -17.79 -2.70
CA ASN A 4 2.37 -16.69 -1.81
C ASN A 4 2.62 -15.28 -2.40
N LEU A 5 2.61 -15.12 -3.73
CA LEU A 5 2.80 -13.84 -4.40
C LEU A 5 1.47 -13.31 -4.93
N ALA A 6 1.07 -12.10 -4.48
CA ALA A 6 -0.18 -11.47 -4.87
C ALA A 6 -0.23 -11.08 -6.36
N ILE A 7 0.90 -10.65 -6.92
CA ILE A 7 1.01 -10.26 -8.34
C ILE A 7 0.62 -11.37 -9.33
N LEU A 8 0.61 -12.64 -8.89
CA LEU A 8 0.30 -13.78 -9.75
C LEU A 8 -1.19 -14.15 -9.78
N ARG A 9 -2.04 -13.49 -8.97
CA ARG A 9 -3.48 -13.76 -8.84
C ARG A 9 -4.26 -12.50 -8.46
N SER A 10 -4.31 -11.50 -9.34
CA SER A 10 -5.15 -10.30 -9.15
C SER A 10 -6.65 -10.64 -9.12
N ASP A 11 -7.06 -11.68 -9.85
CA ASP A 11 -8.43 -12.25 -9.87
C ASP A 11 -8.94 -12.70 -8.49
N LYS A 12 -8.04 -12.95 -7.54
CA LYS A 12 -8.44 -13.42 -6.21
C LYS A 12 -9.20 -12.36 -5.42
N THR A 13 -8.99 -11.07 -5.71
CA THR A 13 -9.71 -9.97 -5.07
C THR A 13 -11.20 -10.03 -5.41
N ASP A 14 -11.53 -10.17 -6.71
CA ASP A 14 -12.92 -10.28 -7.17
C ASP A 14 -13.61 -11.51 -6.58
N GLU A 15 -12.93 -12.68 -6.56
CA GLU A 15 -13.47 -13.89 -5.96
C GLU A 15 -13.85 -13.70 -4.47
N ILE A 16 -13.12 -12.85 -3.73
CA ILE A 16 -13.43 -12.57 -2.33
C ILE A 16 -14.58 -11.58 -2.23
N MET A 17 -14.60 -10.53 -3.07
CA MET A 17 -15.67 -9.54 -3.08
C MET A 17 -17.04 -10.19 -3.35
N GLU A 18 -17.11 -11.12 -4.31
CA GLU A 18 -18.33 -11.87 -4.64
C GLU A 18 -18.88 -12.74 -3.48
N MET A 19 -18.11 -12.96 -2.41
CA MET A 19 -18.56 -13.73 -1.24
C MET A 19 -19.33 -12.86 -0.22
N TYR A 20 -19.38 -11.55 -0.39
CA TYR A 20 -20.02 -10.60 0.51
C TYR A 20 -21.12 -9.81 -0.21
N ASP A 21 -21.95 -9.09 0.55
CA ASP A 21 -23.05 -8.29 0.00
C ASP A 21 -22.53 -7.05 -0.78
N ASP A 22 -23.29 -6.61 -1.78
CA ASP A 22 -22.97 -5.48 -2.66
C ASP A 22 -22.84 -4.11 -1.96
N GLN A 23 -23.09 -4.02 -0.65
CA GLN A 23 -23.03 -2.78 0.13
C GLN A 23 -21.73 -2.60 0.92
N GLU A 24 -20.80 -3.56 0.84
CA GLU A 24 -19.53 -3.46 1.55
C GLU A 24 -18.58 -2.47 0.87
N GLU A 25 -17.84 -1.70 1.68
CA GLU A 25 -16.75 -0.86 1.22
C GLU A 25 -15.45 -1.66 1.11
N TRP A 26 -14.78 -1.58 -0.03
CA TRP A 26 -13.57 -2.33 -0.31
C TRP A 26 -12.35 -1.42 -0.38
N TRP A 27 -11.43 -1.64 0.55
CA TRP A 27 -10.12 -0.99 0.55
C TRP A 27 -9.06 -2.03 0.22
N VAL A 28 -8.24 -1.76 -0.78
CA VAL A 28 -7.16 -2.64 -1.19
C VAL A 28 -5.81 -2.03 -0.86
N GLY A 29 -4.80 -2.86 -0.67
CA GLY A 29 -3.47 -2.37 -0.41
C GLY A 29 -2.50 -3.47 -0.04
N GLY A 30 -1.25 -3.08 0.14
CA GLY A 30 -0.25 -4.05 0.53
C GLY A 30 1.12 -3.46 0.81
N HIS A 31 1.94 -4.31 1.39
CA HIS A 31 3.33 -4.01 1.70
C HIS A 31 4.26 -4.38 0.53
N SER A 32 5.21 -3.51 0.20
CA SER A 32 6.25 -3.75 -0.81
C SER A 32 5.64 -4.25 -2.13
N LEU A 33 6.03 -5.43 -2.63
CA LEU A 33 5.45 -6.04 -3.83
C LEU A 33 3.92 -6.20 -3.76
N GLY A 34 3.35 -6.39 -2.57
CA GLY A 34 1.90 -6.45 -2.38
C GLY A 34 1.21 -5.13 -2.71
N GLY A 35 1.82 -3.99 -2.39
CA GLY A 35 1.29 -2.67 -2.74
C GLY A 35 1.36 -2.40 -4.23
N THR A 36 2.47 -2.77 -4.89
CA THR A 36 2.56 -2.74 -6.36
C THR A 36 1.54 -3.68 -7.03
N SER A 37 1.24 -4.82 -6.40
CA SER A 37 0.19 -5.72 -6.90
C SER A 37 -1.20 -5.09 -6.75
N ALA A 38 -1.44 -4.42 -5.62
CA ALA A 38 -2.69 -3.71 -5.37
C ALA A 38 -2.89 -2.54 -6.35
N SER A 39 -1.83 -1.83 -6.76
CA SER A 39 -1.94 -0.78 -7.78
C SER A 39 -2.32 -1.30 -9.16
N ILE A 40 -1.83 -2.49 -9.54
CA ILE A 40 -2.22 -3.14 -10.80
C ILE A 40 -3.71 -3.48 -10.78
N TYR A 41 -4.20 -4.02 -9.67
CA TYR A 41 -5.63 -4.26 -9.53
C TYR A 41 -6.43 -2.95 -9.57
N ALA A 42 -5.98 -1.92 -8.84
CA ALA A 42 -6.66 -0.63 -8.80
C ALA A 42 -6.68 0.08 -10.17
N SER A 43 -5.64 -0.06 -11.01
CA SER A 43 -5.66 0.56 -12.34
C SER A 43 -6.75 -0.01 -13.25
N ASP A 44 -7.05 -1.30 -13.10
CA ASP A 44 -8.03 -2.01 -13.93
C ASP A 44 -9.44 -1.97 -13.32
N GLU A 45 -9.56 -2.01 -11.99
CA GLU A 45 -10.80 -2.28 -11.25
C GLU A 45 -11.15 -1.18 -10.23
N HIS A 46 -10.69 0.06 -10.43
CA HIS A 46 -10.91 1.18 -9.50
C HIS A 46 -12.38 1.44 -9.15
N ASP A 47 -13.32 1.17 -10.07
CA ASP A 47 -14.76 1.35 -9.83
C ASP A 47 -15.34 0.39 -8.77
N LYS A 48 -14.60 -0.68 -8.42
CA LYS A 48 -15.02 -1.68 -7.42
C LYS A 48 -14.47 -1.41 -6.01
N ILE A 49 -13.61 -0.41 -5.85
CA ILE A 49 -12.90 -0.14 -4.59
C ILE A 49 -13.09 1.30 -4.12
N ASN A 50 -13.04 1.49 -2.81
CA ASN A 50 -13.15 2.78 -2.14
C ASN A 50 -11.81 3.47 -1.94
N GLY A 51 -10.69 2.73 -2.06
CA GLY A 51 -9.36 3.32 -2.03
C GLY A 51 -8.21 2.32 -2.01
N LEU A 52 -7.01 2.86 -2.06
CA LEU A 52 -5.75 2.12 -2.18
C LEU A 52 -4.73 2.51 -1.10
N PHE A 53 -4.07 1.52 -0.50
CA PHE A 53 -2.96 1.71 0.43
C PHE A 53 -1.64 1.18 -0.11
N PHE A 54 -0.62 2.03 -0.07
CA PHE A 54 0.77 1.64 -0.25
C PHE A 54 1.47 1.63 1.11
N LEU A 55 1.99 0.47 1.52
CA LEU A 55 2.83 0.34 2.71
C LEU A 55 4.27 0.04 2.25
N ALA A 56 5.19 0.99 2.42
CA ALA A 56 6.56 0.93 1.90
C ALA A 56 6.62 0.44 0.44
N SER A 57 5.77 1.01 -0.42
CA SER A 57 5.60 0.58 -1.81
C SER A 57 5.11 1.75 -2.68
N TYR A 58 5.07 1.51 -3.99
CA TYR A 58 4.66 2.48 -4.98
C TYR A 58 4.09 1.76 -6.22
N PRO A 59 3.27 2.43 -7.06
CA PRO A 59 2.83 1.86 -8.32
C PRO A 59 4.01 1.69 -9.26
N ASN A 60 3.97 0.66 -10.11
CA ASN A 60 4.94 0.53 -11.19
C ASN A 60 4.55 1.42 -12.38
N ASP A 61 5.42 1.50 -13.39
CA ASP A 61 5.18 2.28 -14.62
C ASP A 61 3.97 1.81 -15.44
N GLY A 62 3.45 0.61 -15.18
CA GLY A 62 2.28 0.05 -15.87
C GLY A 62 0.94 0.38 -15.21
N SER A 63 0.95 0.99 -14.02
CA SER A 63 -0.25 1.32 -13.24
C SER A 63 -0.36 2.83 -13.05
N ASP A 64 -0.84 3.52 -14.09
CA ASP A 64 -1.13 4.96 -14.00
C ASP A 64 -2.49 5.18 -13.32
N LEU A 65 -2.46 5.73 -12.11
CA LEU A 65 -3.63 6.10 -11.32
C LEU A 65 -3.86 7.62 -11.30
N SER A 66 -3.02 8.41 -11.99
CA SER A 66 -2.98 9.88 -11.85
C SER A 66 -4.26 10.58 -12.26
N GLY A 67 -5.02 9.98 -13.18
CA GLY A 67 -6.31 10.49 -13.66
C GLY A 67 -7.53 10.07 -12.84
N LEU A 68 -7.36 9.26 -11.79
CA LEU A 68 -8.47 8.71 -11.01
C LEU A 68 -8.81 9.62 -9.82
N GLU A 69 -10.09 9.64 -9.44
CA GLU A 69 -10.57 10.23 -8.17
C GLU A 69 -10.53 9.21 -7.02
N LEU A 70 -9.65 8.20 -7.11
CA LEU A 70 -9.50 7.15 -6.11
C LEU A 70 -8.72 7.70 -4.90
N PRO A 71 -9.24 7.57 -3.67
CA PRO A 71 -8.48 7.87 -2.46
C PRO A 71 -7.26 6.97 -2.32
N ILE A 72 -6.07 7.57 -2.19
CA ILE A 72 -4.81 6.83 -2.01
C ILE A 72 -4.06 7.37 -0.79
N LEU A 73 -3.57 6.46 0.04
CA LEU A 73 -2.63 6.75 1.12
C LEU A 73 -1.34 5.93 0.93
N SER A 74 -0.22 6.64 0.90
CA SER A 74 1.12 6.05 0.85
C SER A 74 1.83 6.27 2.18
N ILE A 75 2.22 5.17 2.83
CA ILE A 75 2.93 5.17 4.10
C ILE A 75 4.36 4.64 3.88
N THR A 76 5.36 5.42 4.28
CA THR A 76 6.79 5.04 4.23
C THR A 76 7.49 5.28 5.57
N GLY A 77 8.69 4.72 5.77
CA GLY A 77 9.52 4.96 6.96
C GLY A 77 10.75 5.82 6.66
N THR A 78 11.21 6.65 7.62
CA THR A 78 12.44 7.45 7.43
C THR A 78 13.74 6.64 7.49
N GLN A 79 13.68 5.41 8.02
CA GLN A 79 14.79 4.44 8.04
C GLN A 79 14.56 3.29 7.05
N ASP A 80 13.64 3.45 6.10
CA ASP A 80 13.49 2.50 5.00
C ASP A 80 14.62 2.73 3.98
N GLU A 81 15.52 1.75 3.90
CA GLU A 81 16.64 1.71 2.96
C GLU A 81 16.48 0.61 1.90
N ILE A 82 15.35 -0.10 1.92
CA ILE A 82 14.98 -1.10 0.90
C ILE A 82 14.19 -0.46 -0.23
N ILE A 83 13.30 0.48 0.09
CA ILE A 83 12.53 1.19 -0.92
C ILE A 83 13.46 2.00 -1.82
N ASN A 84 13.32 1.83 -3.14
CA ASN A 84 14.07 2.64 -4.08
C ASN A 84 13.47 4.06 -4.09
N ARG A 85 14.15 5.02 -3.46
CA ARG A 85 13.65 6.40 -3.33
C ARG A 85 13.49 7.11 -4.67
N GLU A 86 14.39 6.91 -5.62
CA GLU A 86 14.28 7.50 -6.97
C GLU A 86 13.04 6.98 -7.70
N SER A 87 12.78 5.67 -7.63
CA SER A 87 11.57 5.08 -8.19
C SER A 87 10.31 5.53 -7.46
N TYR A 88 10.34 5.62 -6.12
CA TYR A 88 9.22 6.12 -5.32
C TYR A 88 8.87 7.57 -5.68
N GLU A 89 9.87 8.44 -5.78
CA GLU A 89 9.70 9.84 -6.18
C GLU A 89 9.17 9.95 -7.62
N SER A 90 9.71 9.14 -8.54
CA SER A 90 9.25 9.12 -9.93
C SER A 90 7.81 8.60 -10.05
N ALA A 91 7.44 7.60 -9.26
CA ALA A 91 6.09 7.02 -9.26
C ALA A 91 5.00 8.01 -8.79
N SER A 92 5.38 9.15 -8.19
CA SER A 92 4.43 10.22 -7.89
C SER A 92 3.70 10.76 -9.13
N SER A 93 4.29 10.64 -10.32
CA SER A 93 3.61 11.02 -11.58
C SER A 93 2.45 10.10 -11.93
N ASN A 94 2.43 8.88 -11.39
CA ASN A 94 1.40 7.87 -11.64
C ASN A 94 0.32 7.88 -10.55
N LEU A 95 0.35 8.86 -9.63
CA LEU A 95 -0.58 8.97 -8.50
C LEU A 95 -1.46 10.21 -8.65
N PRO A 96 -2.72 10.18 -8.19
CA PRO A 96 -3.54 11.37 -8.09
C PRO A 96 -2.85 12.45 -7.27
N LEU A 97 -3.02 13.72 -7.64
CA LEU A 97 -2.50 14.86 -6.87
C LEU A 97 -3.05 14.91 -5.43
N ALA A 98 -4.22 14.31 -5.20
CA ALA A 98 -4.85 14.20 -3.89
C ALA A 98 -4.31 13.06 -3.02
N THR A 99 -3.30 12.32 -3.49
CA THR A 99 -2.69 11.22 -2.73
C THR A 99 -2.09 11.75 -1.43
N GLU A 100 -2.43 11.10 -0.33
CA GLU A 100 -1.92 11.45 0.99
C GLU A 100 -0.61 10.70 1.23
N LEU A 101 0.49 11.44 1.38
CA LEU A 101 1.80 10.89 1.69
C LEU A 101 2.05 11.02 3.19
N TYR A 102 2.34 9.90 3.85
CA TYR A 102 2.65 9.85 5.26
C TYR A 102 3.98 9.14 5.47
N GLN A 103 4.89 9.79 6.19
CA GLN A 103 6.20 9.24 6.50
C GLN A 103 6.32 9.08 8.00
N ILE A 104 6.65 7.87 8.43
CA ILE A 104 6.79 7.51 9.84
C ILE A 104 8.26 7.63 10.25
N GLU A 105 8.52 8.45 11.26
CA GLU A 105 9.87 8.68 11.78
C GLU A 105 10.43 7.41 12.45
N GLY A 106 11.66 7.03 12.12
CA GLY A 106 12.37 5.92 12.74
C GLY A 106 11.94 4.51 12.29
N ARG A 107 11.07 4.38 11.28
CA ARG A 107 10.60 3.07 10.77
C ARG A 107 11.46 2.54 9.63
N ASP A 108 11.71 1.24 9.63
CA ASP A 108 12.37 0.52 8.54
C ASP A 108 11.35 -0.22 7.65
N HIS A 109 11.83 -0.84 6.57
CA HIS A 109 10.98 -1.59 5.64
C HIS A 109 10.43 -2.88 6.27
N SER A 110 11.32 -3.59 6.96
CA SER A 110 11.08 -4.95 7.44
C SER A 110 10.00 -5.03 8.52
N ASN A 111 9.87 -3.97 9.32
CA ASN A 111 8.87 -3.89 10.38
C ASN A 111 7.45 -3.60 9.88
N PHE A 112 7.20 -3.45 8.57
CA PHE A 112 5.83 -3.52 8.04
C PHE A 112 5.27 -4.95 8.02
N GLY A 113 6.13 -5.96 8.19
CA GLY A 113 5.74 -7.37 8.18
C GLY A 113 6.38 -8.22 9.28
N TYR A 114 5.93 -9.47 9.38
CA TYR A 114 6.46 -10.47 10.32
C TYR A 114 7.41 -11.47 9.65
N TYR A 115 8.33 -10.99 8.80
CA TYR A 115 9.31 -11.84 8.11
C TYR A 115 10.75 -11.65 8.61
N GLY A 116 10.97 -10.73 9.55
CA GLY A 116 12.30 -10.43 10.11
C GLY A 116 13.09 -9.41 9.27
N PHE A 117 14.28 -9.06 9.75
CA PHE A 117 15.13 -8.05 9.12
C PHE A 117 15.58 -8.48 7.72
N GLN A 118 15.42 -7.59 6.75
CA GLN A 118 15.91 -7.76 5.39
C GLN A 118 17.33 -7.18 5.26
N ASN A 119 18.23 -7.94 4.63
CA ASN A 119 19.58 -7.46 4.36
C ASN A 119 19.55 -6.17 3.52
N GLY A 120 20.22 -5.12 4.01
CA GLY A 120 20.28 -3.81 3.36
C GLY A 120 19.26 -2.80 3.87
N ASP A 121 18.35 -3.21 4.77
CA ASP A 121 17.38 -2.30 5.38
C ASP A 121 18.04 -1.40 6.43
N GLY A 122 17.37 -0.30 6.76
CA GLY A 122 17.78 0.57 7.84
C GLY A 122 17.44 -0.03 9.20
N LYS A 123 17.95 0.59 10.26
CA LYS A 123 17.70 0.14 11.62
C LYS A 123 16.52 0.92 12.18
N SER A 124 15.39 0.26 12.40
CA SER A 124 14.28 0.93 13.08
C SER A 124 14.66 1.40 14.49
N LEU A 125 14.17 2.59 14.85
CA LEU A 125 14.36 3.23 16.16
C LEU A 125 13.30 2.83 17.19
N ILE A 126 12.35 1.99 16.78
CA ILE A 126 11.10 1.68 17.45
C ILE A 126 10.70 0.25 17.11
N SER A 127 9.84 -0.33 17.91
CA SER A 127 9.42 -1.73 17.73
C SER A 127 8.51 -1.92 16.52
N ARG A 128 8.40 -3.17 16.05
CA ARG A 128 7.45 -3.55 15.02
C ARG A 128 6.02 -3.28 15.48
N GLU A 129 5.72 -3.58 16.74
CA GLU A 129 4.41 -3.41 17.33
C GLU A 129 3.99 -1.94 17.32
N GLU A 130 4.88 -1.04 17.75
CA GLU A 130 4.64 0.40 17.64
C GLU A 130 4.44 0.83 16.16
N GLN A 131 5.10 0.17 15.20
CA GLN A 131 4.97 0.51 13.76
C GLN A 131 3.60 0.09 13.25
N HIS A 132 3.16 -1.10 13.63
CA HIS A 132 1.87 -1.63 13.26
C HIS A 132 0.72 -0.83 13.90
N GLU A 133 0.88 -0.40 15.15
CA GLU A 133 -0.08 0.49 15.82
C GLU A 133 -0.24 1.79 15.03
N GLU A 134 0.85 2.48 14.74
CA GLU A 134 0.82 3.75 14.00
C GLU A 134 0.31 3.61 12.56
N VAL A 135 0.69 2.53 11.85
CA VAL A 135 0.13 2.21 10.54
C VAL A 135 -1.38 1.97 10.65
N THR A 136 -1.84 1.18 11.62
CA THR A 136 -3.26 0.84 11.78
C THR A 136 -4.10 2.07 12.12
N GLU A 137 -3.64 2.89 13.05
CA GLU A 137 -4.28 4.18 13.40
C GLU A 137 -4.40 5.06 12.16
N ARG A 138 -3.31 5.17 11.39
CA ARG A 138 -3.30 5.98 10.19
C ARG A 138 -4.26 5.50 9.11
N LEU A 139 -4.36 4.18 8.92
CA LEU A 139 -5.31 3.57 7.99
C LEU A 139 -6.76 3.81 8.44
N ASP A 140 -7.08 3.60 9.72
CA ASP A 140 -8.43 3.81 10.27
C ASP A 140 -8.87 5.28 10.15
N ASP A 141 -8.01 6.23 10.52
CA ASP A 141 -8.27 7.67 10.36
C ASP A 141 -8.51 8.06 8.90
N PHE A 142 -7.72 7.50 7.98
CA PHE A 142 -7.85 7.77 6.55
C PHE A 142 -9.17 7.27 5.99
N ILE A 143 -9.60 6.07 6.38
CA ILE A 143 -10.89 5.48 5.99
C ILE A 143 -12.04 6.33 6.55
N ARG A 144 -12.05 6.59 7.86
CA ARG A 144 -13.15 7.31 8.54
C ARG A 144 -13.36 8.73 8.03
N SER A 145 -12.30 9.39 7.59
CA SER A 145 -12.39 10.76 7.03
C SER A 145 -13.03 10.81 5.64
N ARG A 146 -13.37 9.66 5.05
CA ARG A 146 -13.93 9.51 3.70
C ARG A 146 -15.30 8.79 3.68
N GLN A 147 -15.86 8.54 4.86
CA GLN A 147 -17.25 8.10 5.07
C GLN A 147 -18.16 9.30 5.31
#